data_AF-A0A7S1R6J8-F1
#
_entry.id   AF-A0A7S1R6J8-F1
#
_cell.length_a   1.000
_cell.length_b   1.000
_cell.length_c   1.000
_cell.angle_alpha   90.00
_cell.angle_beta   90.00
_cell.angle_gamma   90.00
#
_symmetry.space_group_name_H-M   'P 1'
#
loop_
_entity.id
_entity.type
_entity.pdbx_description
1 polymer ?
#
loop_
_entity_poly.entity_id
_entity_poly.type
_entity_poly.pdbx_seq_one_letter_code
_entity_poly.pdbx_strand_id
1 'polypeptide(L)'
;MTQLLRTAIPVVSAHAPGVVMGREHADAAIAAVKASAGFSNVQGLTLPDGLDMLTDANANLKSSRIFEENVNRLRGELYVGGHDDPQRRFELHQLLMVAGFYARAANMHSTKADPVRFLANHYNFDVRRDKSVLHAVKDVAFNDAATPATNDLLGELLETERHLFGQHRLQPIGGKQYMMPGVAVRHIKTEEELLRLLALEPVVKHGNFETVIVPDDKRVTSVGSGGWKTTRDKEILITKQDRWDAVLLKCKPEPEPPIAPPTKLYSPDEEYGHFRLRVLRPPPPMSWAEKMREVLLQVWVYWFSFWALFWMVDEEVIAFIGLIYARYKQLAFLQEEAKRSHSKVYMATSKLS
;
A
#
# COMPACT_ATOMS: atom_id res chain seq x y z
N MET A 1 -8.45 24.55 -2.14
CA MET A 1 -8.37 23.66 -3.32
C MET A 1 -8.09 22.26 -2.77
N THR A 2 -8.95 21.26 -2.88
CA THR A 2 -10.35 21.23 -3.34
C THR A 2 -11.15 20.31 -2.43
N GLN A 3 -11.82 20.92 -1.45
CA GLN A 3 -12.79 20.33 -0.54
C GLN A 3 -14.11 19.99 -1.27
N LEU A 4 -14.10 19.70 -2.59
CA LEU A 4 -15.33 19.55 -3.38
C LEU A 4 -16.22 18.46 -2.79
N LEU A 5 -15.68 17.25 -2.62
CA LEU A 5 -16.45 16.14 -2.05
C LEU A 5 -16.83 16.38 -0.59
N ARG A 6 -15.95 17.00 0.20
CA ARG A 6 -16.22 17.25 1.62
C ARG A 6 -17.23 18.37 1.84
N THR A 7 -17.27 19.38 0.98
CA THR A 7 -18.26 20.46 1.04
C THR A 7 -19.56 20.06 0.39
N ALA A 8 -19.53 19.41 -0.78
CA ALA A 8 -20.74 18.97 -1.45
C ALA A 8 -21.40 17.81 -0.68
N ILE A 9 -20.60 16.89 -0.12
CA ILE A 9 -21.07 15.67 0.56
C ILE A 9 -20.42 15.58 1.95
N PRO A 10 -20.86 16.37 2.94
CA PRO A 10 -20.20 16.48 4.25
C PRO A 10 -20.49 15.31 5.19
N VAL A 11 -21.72 14.78 5.18
CA VAL A 11 -22.12 13.64 6.00
C VAL A 11 -23.04 12.76 5.18
N VAL A 12 -22.64 11.51 4.98
CA VAL A 12 -23.52 10.53 4.32
C VAL A 12 -24.13 9.64 5.38
N SER A 13 -25.26 10.09 5.93
CA SER A 13 -26.18 9.13 6.51
C SER A 13 -26.58 8.16 5.39
N ALA A 14 -26.64 6.86 5.68
CA ALA A 14 -27.07 5.81 4.73
C ALA A 14 -28.46 6.05 4.12
N HIS A 15 -29.17 7.05 4.62
CA HIS A 15 -30.33 7.64 4.00
C HIS A 15 -29.81 8.88 3.26
N ALA A 16 -29.77 8.79 1.93
CA ALA A 16 -29.94 9.99 1.13
C ALA A 16 -31.08 10.81 1.75
N PRO A 17 -30.97 12.15 1.83
CA PRO A 17 -32.07 12.93 2.37
C PRO A 17 -33.30 12.60 1.51
N GLY A 18 -34.24 11.85 2.09
CA GLY A 18 -35.49 11.53 1.40
C GLY A 18 -36.30 12.80 1.11
N VAL A 19 -35.91 13.95 1.66
CA VAL A 19 -36.63 15.21 1.58
C VAL A 19 -35.63 16.33 1.77
N VAL A 20 -35.55 17.24 0.80
CA VAL A 20 -35.03 18.62 0.89
C VAL A 20 -33.64 18.75 1.51
N MET A 21 -32.66 19.04 0.65
CA MET A 21 -31.40 19.61 1.10
C MET A 21 -31.66 20.97 1.79
N GLY A 22 -31.12 21.18 2.98
CA GLY A 22 -31.19 22.51 3.62
C GLY A 22 -30.57 23.55 2.68
N ARG A 23 -31.20 24.73 2.55
CA ARG A 23 -30.78 25.75 1.58
C ARG A 23 -29.30 26.13 1.71
N GLU A 24 -28.83 26.26 2.94
CA GLU A 24 -27.42 26.53 3.26
C GLU A 24 -26.48 25.45 2.69
N HIS A 25 -26.86 24.17 2.81
CA HIS A 25 -26.09 23.05 2.25
C HIS A 25 -26.09 23.08 0.72
N ALA A 26 -27.22 23.41 0.10
CA ALA A 26 -27.33 23.53 -1.36
C ALA A 26 -26.45 24.67 -1.88
N ASP A 27 -26.51 25.84 -1.24
CA ASP A 27 -25.71 26.99 -1.64
C ASP A 27 -24.20 26.71 -1.48
N ALA A 28 -23.79 26.02 -0.40
CA ALA A 28 -22.41 25.59 -0.19
C ALA A 28 -21.94 24.57 -1.24
N ALA A 29 -22.76 23.56 -1.56
CA ALA A 29 -22.46 22.56 -2.58
C ALA A 29 -22.36 23.19 -3.97
N ILE A 30 -23.29 24.10 -4.31
CA ILE A 30 -23.28 24.87 -5.56
C ILE A 30 -22.01 25.71 -5.67
N ALA A 31 -21.65 26.43 -4.61
CA ALA A 31 -20.43 27.23 -4.58
C ALA A 31 -19.19 26.37 -4.78
N ALA A 32 -19.11 25.21 -4.11
CA ALA A 32 -18.01 24.26 -4.26
C ALA A 32 -17.89 23.71 -5.70
N VAL A 33 -19.02 23.35 -6.31
CA VAL A 33 -19.06 22.88 -7.71
C VAL A 33 -18.62 23.99 -8.67
N LYS A 34 -19.15 25.21 -8.52
CA LYS A 34 -18.79 26.35 -9.38
C LYS A 34 -17.34 26.77 -9.24
N ALA A 35 -16.75 26.62 -8.04
CA ALA A 35 -15.35 26.91 -7.78
C ALA A 35 -14.39 25.82 -8.29
N SER A 36 -14.90 24.62 -8.63
CA SER A 36 -14.07 23.55 -9.18
C SER A 36 -13.64 23.87 -10.61
N ALA A 37 -12.33 23.87 -10.88
CA ALA A 37 -11.78 23.96 -12.24
C ALA A 37 -12.31 22.82 -13.14
N GLY A 38 -12.65 21.68 -12.54
CA GLY A 38 -13.46 20.61 -13.09
C GLY A 38 -14.65 21.11 -13.91
N PHE A 39 -15.44 21.99 -13.30
CA PHE A 39 -16.76 22.39 -13.78
C PHE A 39 -16.68 23.41 -14.92
N SER A 40 -15.84 24.43 -14.78
CA SER A 40 -15.70 25.51 -15.77
C SER A 40 -15.25 25.02 -17.15
N ASN A 41 -14.57 23.89 -17.20
CA ASN A 41 -13.94 23.35 -18.40
C ASN A 41 -14.81 22.32 -19.15
N VAL A 42 -16.00 21.96 -18.63
CA VAL A 42 -16.94 21.09 -19.35
C VAL A 42 -18.16 21.91 -19.76
N GLN A 43 -18.35 22.08 -21.06
CA GLN A 43 -19.50 22.80 -21.57
C GLN A 43 -20.80 22.08 -21.24
N GLY A 44 -21.84 22.84 -20.87
CA GLY A 44 -23.20 22.32 -20.69
C GLY A 44 -23.41 21.45 -19.45
N LEU A 45 -22.53 21.52 -18.44
CA LEU A 45 -22.85 20.99 -17.12
C LEU A 45 -23.89 21.87 -16.43
N THR A 46 -24.95 21.24 -15.95
CA THR A 46 -26.07 21.84 -15.22
C THR A 46 -26.15 21.30 -13.79
N LEU A 47 -25.03 20.79 -13.27
CA LEU A 47 -24.93 20.22 -11.93
C LEU A 47 -25.41 21.20 -10.82
N PRO A 48 -25.07 22.51 -10.85
CA PRO A 48 -25.61 23.49 -9.91
C PRO A 48 -27.15 23.59 -9.93
N ASP A 49 -27.77 23.51 -11.10
CA ASP A 49 -29.23 23.60 -11.24
C ASP A 49 -29.90 22.39 -10.60
N GLY A 50 -29.30 21.21 -10.77
CA GLY A 50 -29.75 19.98 -10.09
C GLY A 50 -29.65 20.09 -8.57
N LEU A 51 -28.57 20.67 -8.05
CA LEU A 51 -28.38 20.89 -6.60
C LEU A 51 -29.38 21.91 -6.03
N ASP A 52 -29.64 23.00 -6.74
CA ASP A 52 -30.64 24.01 -6.32
C ASP A 52 -32.04 23.40 -6.25
N MET A 53 -32.40 22.54 -7.22
CA MET A 53 -33.67 21.83 -7.24
C MET A 53 -33.84 20.84 -6.09
N LEU A 54 -32.77 20.34 -5.46
CA LEU A 54 -32.89 19.47 -4.28
C LEU A 54 -33.40 20.20 -3.03
N THR A 55 -33.57 21.54 -3.08
CA THR A 55 -34.24 22.30 -2.03
C THR A 55 -35.78 22.23 -2.11
N ASP A 56 -36.34 21.71 -3.21
CA ASP A 56 -37.77 21.51 -3.40
C ASP A 56 -38.10 20.02 -3.58
N ALA A 57 -38.91 19.47 -2.67
CA ALA A 57 -39.33 18.07 -2.72
C ALA A 57 -40.07 17.70 -4.02
N ASN A 58 -40.76 18.65 -4.65
CA ASN A 58 -41.50 18.41 -5.89
C ASN A 58 -40.59 18.32 -7.13
N ALA A 59 -39.34 18.77 -7.02
CA ALA A 59 -38.39 18.81 -8.12
C ALA A 59 -37.50 17.55 -8.20
N ASN A 60 -37.67 16.57 -7.31
CA ASN A 60 -36.82 15.37 -7.21
C ASN A 60 -36.68 14.57 -8.52
N LEU A 61 -37.77 14.37 -9.26
CA LEU A 61 -37.70 13.63 -10.53
C LEU A 61 -36.90 14.41 -11.59
N LYS A 62 -37.07 15.74 -11.62
CA LYS A 62 -36.38 16.63 -12.56
C LYS A 62 -34.90 16.76 -12.21
N SER A 63 -34.56 16.89 -10.92
CA SER A 63 -33.18 16.94 -10.46
C SER A 63 -32.45 15.61 -10.72
N SER A 64 -33.09 14.46 -10.49
CA SER A 64 -32.53 13.14 -10.81
C SER A 64 -32.11 13.05 -12.28
N ARG A 65 -32.97 13.50 -13.21
CA ARG A 65 -32.65 13.50 -14.64
C ARG A 65 -31.46 14.42 -14.97
N ILE A 66 -31.40 15.61 -14.37
CA ILE A 66 -30.26 16.53 -14.52
C ILE A 66 -28.97 15.83 -14.06
N PHE A 67 -28.98 15.17 -12.91
CA PHE A 67 -27.78 14.47 -12.42
C PHE A 67 -27.37 13.31 -13.33
N GLU A 68 -28.30 12.53 -13.86
CA GLU A 68 -28.00 11.46 -14.82
C GLU A 68 -27.40 11.99 -16.13
N GLU A 69 -27.95 13.08 -16.67
CA GLU A 69 -27.42 13.75 -17.86
C GLU A 69 -25.99 14.27 -17.61
N ASN A 70 -25.73 14.87 -16.44
CA ASN A 70 -24.39 15.31 -16.03
C ASN A 70 -23.43 14.12 -15.85
N VAL A 71 -23.86 13.00 -15.27
CA VAL A 71 -23.04 11.77 -15.17
C VAL A 71 -22.62 11.28 -16.55
N ASN A 72 -23.55 11.21 -17.50
CA ASN A 72 -23.25 10.76 -18.86
C ASN A 72 -22.28 11.71 -19.57
N ARG A 73 -22.47 13.03 -19.41
CA ARG A 73 -21.57 14.05 -19.98
C ARG A 73 -20.16 13.96 -19.38
N LEU A 74 -20.05 13.88 -18.05
CA LEU A 74 -18.76 13.74 -17.35
C LEU A 74 -18.03 12.45 -17.74
N ARG A 75 -18.75 11.34 -17.93
CA ARG A 75 -18.17 10.09 -18.47
C ARG A 75 -17.67 10.25 -19.90
N GLY A 76 -18.44 10.93 -20.75
CA GLY A 76 -18.04 11.27 -22.12
C GLY A 76 -16.71 12.04 -22.13
N GLU A 77 -16.61 13.09 -21.33
CA GLU A 77 -15.37 13.85 -21.18
C GLU A 77 -14.22 12.98 -20.66
N LEU A 78 -14.43 12.22 -19.59
CA LEU A 78 -13.38 11.45 -18.94
C LEU A 78 -12.81 10.31 -19.79
N TYR A 79 -13.67 9.59 -20.53
CA TYR A 79 -13.29 8.38 -21.26
C TYR A 79 -13.15 8.56 -22.78
N VAL A 80 -13.80 9.56 -23.36
CA VAL A 80 -13.77 9.82 -24.82
C VAL A 80 -13.01 11.10 -25.14
N GLY A 81 -12.98 12.08 -24.23
CA GLY A 81 -12.38 13.40 -24.45
C GLY A 81 -10.86 13.43 -24.60
N GLY A 82 -10.15 12.31 -24.40
CA GLY A 82 -8.70 12.22 -24.65
C GLY A 82 -7.83 13.06 -23.72
N HIS A 83 -8.33 13.41 -22.52
CA HIS A 83 -7.56 14.17 -21.53
C HIS A 83 -6.48 13.28 -20.91
N ASP A 84 -5.20 13.65 -21.09
CA ASP A 84 -4.05 12.96 -20.47
C ASP A 84 -3.61 13.59 -19.14
N ASP A 85 -4.03 14.83 -18.85
CA ASP A 85 -3.66 15.53 -17.62
C ASP A 85 -4.24 14.83 -16.35
N PRO A 86 -3.38 14.31 -15.46
CA PRO A 86 -3.82 13.60 -14.25
C PRO A 86 -4.71 14.45 -13.33
N GLN A 87 -4.39 15.74 -13.16
CA GLN A 87 -5.17 16.62 -12.28
C GLN A 87 -6.57 16.82 -12.83
N ARG A 88 -6.67 17.17 -14.12
CA ARG A 88 -7.94 17.31 -14.83
C ARG A 88 -8.82 16.07 -14.72
N ARG A 89 -8.24 14.88 -14.91
CA ARG A 89 -8.97 13.62 -14.81
C ARG A 89 -9.51 13.40 -13.40
N PHE A 90 -8.70 13.70 -12.38
CA PHE A 90 -9.14 13.57 -10.99
C PHE A 90 -10.29 14.54 -10.65
N GLU A 91 -10.24 15.78 -11.10
CA GLU A 91 -11.36 16.74 -10.96
C GLU A 91 -12.65 16.23 -11.60
N LEU A 92 -12.56 15.65 -12.79
CA LEU A 92 -13.71 15.02 -13.48
C LEU A 92 -14.26 13.83 -12.67
N HIS A 93 -13.40 13.00 -12.08
CA HIS A 93 -13.84 11.94 -11.18
C HIS A 93 -14.57 12.49 -9.94
N GLN A 94 -14.10 13.59 -9.35
CA GLN A 94 -14.76 14.22 -8.20
C GLN A 94 -16.15 14.74 -8.58
N LEU A 95 -16.29 15.44 -9.71
CA LEU A 95 -17.60 15.90 -10.19
C LEU A 95 -18.53 14.74 -10.52
N LEU A 96 -18.01 13.66 -11.09
CA LEU A 96 -18.79 12.46 -11.40
C LEU A 96 -19.26 11.77 -10.11
N MET A 97 -18.41 11.72 -9.09
CA MET A 97 -18.79 11.26 -7.76
C MET A 97 -19.93 12.11 -7.16
N VAL A 98 -19.86 13.44 -7.24
CA VAL A 98 -20.92 14.34 -6.78
C VAL A 98 -22.22 14.11 -7.56
N ALA A 99 -22.17 14.18 -8.90
CA ALA A 99 -23.35 14.00 -9.75
C ALA A 99 -23.99 12.61 -9.55
N GLY A 100 -23.18 11.55 -9.51
CA GLY A 100 -23.68 10.19 -9.36
C GLY A 100 -24.15 9.85 -7.94
N PHE A 101 -23.62 10.52 -6.91
CA PHE A 101 -24.17 10.46 -5.56
C PHE A 101 -25.58 11.03 -5.55
N TYR A 102 -25.77 12.25 -6.07
CA TYR A 102 -27.07 12.91 -6.06
C TYR A 102 -28.09 12.29 -7.02
N ALA A 103 -27.67 11.73 -8.16
CA ALA A 103 -28.55 10.94 -9.04
C ALA A 103 -29.18 9.76 -8.29
N ARG A 104 -28.40 9.08 -7.44
CA ARG A 104 -28.88 7.94 -6.65
C ARG A 104 -29.67 8.39 -5.43
N ALA A 105 -29.22 9.46 -4.79
CA ALA A 105 -29.91 10.04 -3.64
C ALA A 105 -31.31 10.55 -4.01
N ALA A 106 -31.49 11.13 -5.20
CA ALA A 106 -32.78 11.58 -5.70
C ALA A 106 -33.73 10.43 -6.09
N ASN A 107 -33.21 9.20 -6.24
CA ASN A 107 -33.98 8.02 -6.70
C ASN A 107 -33.98 6.89 -5.64
N MET A 108 -34.41 7.22 -4.41
CA MET A 108 -34.41 6.28 -3.27
C MET A 108 -35.37 5.10 -3.40
N HIS A 109 -36.29 5.10 -4.37
CA HIS A 109 -37.20 3.98 -4.61
C HIS A 109 -36.49 2.73 -5.16
N SER A 110 -35.24 2.88 -5.64
CA SER A 110 -34.40 1.77 -6.05
C SER A 110 -33.50 1.31 -4.91
N THR A 111 -33.75 0.11 -4.39
CA THR A 111 -32.87 -0.55 -3.39
C THR A 111 -31.46 -0.83 -3.92
N LYS A 112 -31.24 -0.72 -5.25
CA LYS A 112 -29.93 -0.81 -5.90
C LYS A 112 -29.19 0.54 -5.99
N ALA A 113 -29.86 1.65 -5.68
CA ALA A 113 -29.33 3.01 -5.77
C ALA A 113 -28.75 3.51 -4.44
N ASP A 114 -27.83 2.75 -3.85
CA ASP A 114 -27.10 3.21 -2.67
C ASP A 114 -26.04 4.27 -3.09
N PRO A 115 -26.20 5.54 -2.68
CA PRO A 115 -25.32 6.62 -3.09
C PRO A 115 -23.94 6.52 -2.41
N VAL A 116 -23.85 5.99 -1.18
CA VAL A 116 -22.57 5.73 -0.49
C VAL A 116 -21.78 4.67 -1.25
N ARG A 117 -22.46 3.57 -1.59
CA ARG A 117 -21.86 2.46 -2.32
C ARG A 117 -21.34 2.90 -3.68
N PHE A 118 -22.04 3.81 -4.34
CA PHE A 118 -21.57 4.40 -5.58
C PHE A 118 -20.26 5.15 -5.41
N LEU A 119 -20.15 6.04 -4.41
CA LEU A 119 -18.90 6.78 -4.13
C LEU A 119 -17.74 5.82 -3.90
N ALA A 120 -17.92 4.85 -3.01
CA ALA A 120 -16.89 3.87 -2.68
C ALA A 120 -16.46 3.05 -3.92
N ASN A 121 -17.42 2.59 -4.73
CA ASN A 121 -17.14 1.83 -5.93
C ASN A 121 -16.44 2.67 -7.00
N HIS A 122 -16.91 3.89 -7.26
CA HIS A 122 -16.30 4.78 -8.26
C HIS A 122 -14.86 5.12 -7.89
N TYR A 123 -14.60 5.44 -6.62
CA TYR A 123 -13.23 5.65 -6.16
C TYR A 123 -12.36 4.39 -6.35
N ASN A 124 -12.87 3.22 -5.93
CA ASN A 124 -12.10 1.98 -5.94
C ASN A 124 -11.89 1.36 -7.33
N PHE A 125 -12.83 1.54 -8.25
CA PHE A 125 -12.80 0.91 -9.57
C PHE A 125 -12.45 1.87 -10.69
N ASP A 126 -12.80 3.15 -10.59
CA ASP A 126 -12.53 4.13 -11.64
C ASP A 126 -11.29 4.95 -11.29
N VAL A 127 -11.26 5.63 -10.13
CA VAL A 127 -10.11 6.48 -9.75
C VAL A 127 -8.84 5.65 -9.56
N ARG A 128 -8.90 4.57 -8.77
CA ARG A 128 -7.73 3.69 -8.54
C ARG A 128 -7.29 2.87 -9.76
N ARG A 129 -7.98 2.97 -10.90
CA ARG A 129 -7.60 2.32 -12.16
C ARG A 129 -7.30 3.30 -13.28
N ASP A 130 -7.47 4.60 -13.03
CA ASP A 130 -7.15 5.63 -13.99
C ASP A 130 -5.64 5.66 -14.25
N LYS A 131 -5.23 5.31 -15.47
CA LYS A 131 -3.81 5.11 -15.78
C LYS A 131 -2.99 6.37 -15.61
N SER A 132 -3.53 7.53 -15.99
CA SER A 132 -2.81 8.81 -15.92
C SER A 132 -2.63 9.24 -14.46
N VAL A 133 -3.68 9.13 -13.65
CA VAL A 133 -3.60 9.40 -12.20
C VAL A 133 -2.61 8.43 -11.53
N LEU A 134 -2.72 7.13 -11.83
CA LEU A 134 -1.82 6.13 -11.26
C LEU A 134 -0.36 6.33 -11.66
N HIS A 135 -0.09 6.76 -12.90
CA HIS A 135 1.26 7.03 -13.36
C HIS A 135 1.86 8.19 -12.58
N ALA A 136 1.13 9.31 -12.48
CA ALA A 136 1.56 10.49 -11.73
C ALA A 136 1.85 10.17 -10.25
N VAL A 137 0.99 9.37 -9.59
CA VAL A 137 1.23 8.97 -8.20
C VAL A 137 2.47 8.07 -8.07
N LYS A 138 2.67 7.14 -9.01
CA LYS A 138 3.87 6.28 -9.00
C LYS A 138 5.15 7.06 -9.24
N ASP A 139 5.11 8.09 -10.07
CA ASP A 139 6.27 8.95 -10.34
C ASP A 139 6.73 9.67 -9.07
N VAL A 140 5.79 10.20 -8.29
CA VAL A 140 6.08 10.76 -6.95
C VAL A 140 6.55 9.68 -6.00
N ALA A 141 5.85 8.54 -5.97
CA ALA A 141 6.10 7.50 -4.99
C ALA A 141 7.42 6.76 -5.21
N PHE A 142 7.90 6.56 -6.44
CA PHE A 142 9.03 5.66 -6.72
C PHE A 142 10.13 6.24 -7.61
N ASN A 143 9.85 7.28 -8.39
CA ASN A 143 10.81 7.81 -9.38
C ASN A 143 11.43 9.14 -8.94
N ASP A 144 11.13 9.60 -7.72
CA ASP A 144 11.51 10.91 -7.16
C ASP A 144 11.20 12.09 -8.12
N ALA A 145 10.20 11.91 -8.98
CA ALA A 145 9.75 12.90 -9.95
C ALA A 145 8.63 13.78 -9.38
N ALA A 146 8.79 14.17 -8.11
CA ALA A 146 7.84 15.02 -7.41
C ALA A 146 7.90 16.45 -7.97
N THR A 147 6.75 16.93 -8.44
CA THR A 147 6.53 18.31 -8.84
C THR A 147 5.44 18.90 -7.94
N PRO A 148 5.33 20.23 -7.82
CA PRO A 148 4.24 20.84 -7.05
C PRO A 148 2.86 20.31 -7.47
N ALA A 149 2.61 20.20 -8.78
CA ALA A 149 1.35 19.69 -9.31
C ALA A 149 1.07 18.22 -8.95
N THR A 150 2.08 17.35 -9.00
CA THR A 150 1.90 15.92 -8.65
C THR A 150 1.80 15.70 -7.14
N ASN A 151 2.44 16.55 -6.33
CA ASN A 151 2.26 16.58 -4.87
C ASN A 151 0.86 17.06 -4.48
N ASP A 152 0.36 18.11 -5.12
CA ASP A 152 -1.00 18.62 -4.91
C ASP A 152 -2.04 17.54 -5.26
N LEU A 153 -1.90 16.88 -6.42
CA LEU A 153 -2.75 15.76 -6.82
C LEU A 153 -2.74 14.62 -5.78
N LEU A 154 -1.56 14.20 -5.32
CA LEU A 154 -1.45 13.14 -4.30
C LEU A 154 -2.07 13.59 -2.97
N GLY A 155 -1.89 14.85 -2.58
CA GLY A 155 -2.54 15.44 -1.42
C GLY A 155 -4.07 15.35 -1.52
N GLU A 156 -4.64 15.82 -2.63
CA GLU A 156 -6.10 15.80 -2.83
C GLU A 156 -6.68 14.36 -2.92
N LEU A 157 -5.93 13.42 -3.51
CA LEU A 157 -6.29 11.99 -3.51
C LEU A 157 -6.33 11.43 -2.09
N LEU A 158 -5.32 11.70 -1.28
CA LEU A 158 -5.25 11.23 0.11
C LEU A 158 -6.37 11.84 0.95
N GLU A 159 -6.66 13.14 0.80
CA GLU A 159 -7.79 13.79 1.46
C GLU A 159 -9.13 13.20 1.05
N THR A 160 -9.29 12.89 -0.24
CA THR A 160 -10.51 12.26 -0.75
C THR A 160 -10.68 10.85 -0.18
N GLU A 161 -9.60 10.06 -0.17
CA GLU A 161 -9.62 8.71 0.40
C GLU A 161 -9.93 8.74 1.89
N ARG A 162 -9.35 9.71 2.59
CA ARG A 162 -9.56 9.99 4.00
C ARG A 162 -11.04 10.33 4.28
N HIS A 163 -11.64 11.22 3.49
CA HIS A 163 -13.06 11.56 3.60
C HIS A 163 -13.99 10.37 3.34
N LEU A 164 -13.64 9.51 2.39
CA LEU A 164 -14.46 8.36 2.01
C LEU A 164 -14.38 7.18 2.99
N PHE A 165 -13.18 6.84 3.46
CA PHE A 165 -12.92 5.60 4.21
C PHE A 165 -12.37 5.82 5.62
N GLY A 166 -11.81 7.00 5.92
CA GLY A 166 -11.25 7.36 7.21
C GLY A 166 -10.23 6.35 7.72
N GLN A 167 -10.41 5.90 8.97
CA GLN A 167 -9.56 4.90 9.59
C GLN A 167 -9.53 3.53 8.87
N HIS A 168 -10.52 3.26 8.02
CA HIS A 168 -10.64 1.98 7.30
C HIS A 168 -9.93 1.97 5.94
N ARG A 169 -9.21 3.04 5.58
CA ARG A 169 -8.53 3.17 4.28
C ARG A 169 -7.58 2.01 3.93
N LEU A 170 -6.90 1.43 4.93
CA LEU A 170 -5.97 0.31 4.72
C LEU A 170 -6.67 -1.05 4.55
N GLN A 171 -8.00 -1.11 4.60
CA GLN A 171 -8.71 -2.36 4.38
C GLN A 171 -8.49 -2.90 2.95
N PRO A 172 -8.40 -4.23 2.79
CA PRO A 172 -8.16 -4.83 1.50
C PRO A 172 -9.36 -4.65 0.56
N ILE A 173 -9.12 -4.08 -0.61
CA ILE A 173 -10.10 -3.95 -1.69
C ILE A 173 -9.73 -4.93 -2.81
N GLY A 174 -10.62 -5.88 -3.10
CA GLY A 174 -10.35 -6.92 -4.10
C GLY A 174 -9.12 -7.78 -3.75
N GLY A 175 -8.88 -8.01 -2.45
CA GLY A 175 -7.74 -8.76 -1.93
C GLY A 175 -6.42 -7.99 -1.88
N LYS A 176 -6.42 -6.68 -2.15
CA LYS A 176 -5.21 -5.83 -2.10
C LYS A 176 -5.39 -4.68 -1.11
N GLN A 177 -4.41 -4.49 -0.23
CA GLN A 177 -4.29 -3.29 0.59
C GLN A 177 -3.45 -2.24 -0.14
N TYR A 178 -3.86 -0.98 -0.06
CA TYR A 178 -3.18 0.14 -0.71
C TYR A 178 -2.82 1.19 0.34
N MET A 179 -1.59 1.69 0.29
CA MET A 179 -1.15 2.81 1.12
C MET A 179 -1.67 4.13 0.54
N MET A 180 -1.63 4.23 -0.79
CA MET A 180 -2.15 5.34 -1.59
C MET A 180 -2.52 4.78 -2.98
N PRO A 181 -3.25 5.52 -3.83
CA PRO A 181 -3.61 5.06 -5.16
C PRO A 181 -2.40 4.54 -5.95
N GLY A 182 -2.49 3.33 -6.49
CA GLY A 182 -1.39 2.73 -7.27
C GLY A 182 -0.24 2.11 -6.48
N VAL A 183 -0.13 2.42 -5.18
CA VAL A 183 0.89 1.87 -4.29
C VAL A 183 0.26 0.81 -3.40
N ALA A 184 0.24 -0.42 -3.91
CA ALA A 184 -0.18 -1.56 -3.11
C ALA A 184 0.86 -1.81 -2.00
N VAL A 185 0.37 -1.99 -0.78
CA VAL A 185 1.19 -2.18 0.42
C VAL A 185 2.15 -3.37 0.27
N ARG A 186 1.71 -4.42 -0.42
CA ARG A 186 2.53 -5.60 -0.75
C ARG A 186 3.78 -5.31 -1.60
N HIS A 187 3.87 -4.13 -2.20
CA HIS A 187 5.04 -3.71 -2.98
C HIS A 187 6.12 -3.06 -2.11
N ILE A 188 5.80 -2.71 -0.86
CA ILE A 188 6.73 -2.14 0.13
C ILE A 188 7.42 -3.33 0.82
N LYS A 189 8.71 -3.52 0.55
CA LYS A 189 9.48 -4.69 1.01
C LYS A 189 10.40 -4.37 2.17
N THR A 190 10.87 -3.13 2.28
CA THR A 190 11.85 -2.73 3.31
C THR A 190 11.29 -1.63 4.21
N GLU A 191 11.86 -1.50 5.41
CA GLU A 191 11.53 -0.42 6.34
C GLU A 191 11.91 0.95 5.74
N GLU A 192 13.05 1.02 5.08
CA GLU A 192 13.55 2.22 4.39
C GLU A 192 12.55 2.72 3.33
N GLU A 193 12.00 1.80 2.52
CA GLU A 193 10.96 2.14 1.54
C GLU A 193 9.70 2.69 2.21
N LEU A 194 9.27 2.07 3.32
CA LEU A 194 8.10 2.53 4.08
C LEU A 194 8.33 3.92 4.67
N LEU A 195 9.46 4.13 5.34
CA LEU A 195 9.82 5.41 5.95
C LEU A 195 9.97 6.51 4.89
N ARG A 196 10.55 6.20 3.73
CA ARG A 196 10.63 7.15 2.60
C ARG A 196 9.25 7.57 2.11
N LEU A 197 8.34 6.62 1.92
CA LEU A 197 6.96 6.92 1.50
C LEU A 197 6.19 7.73 2.54
N LEU A 198 6.40 7.43 3.83
CA LEU A 198 5.79 8.19 4.93
C LEU A 198 6.36 9.60 5.07
N ALA A 199 7.59 9.84 4.61
CA ALA A 199 8.24 11.14 4.62
C ALA A 199 7.84 12.05 3.45
N LEU A 200 7.10 11.55 2.45
CA LEU A 200 6.58 12.38 1.37
C LEU A 200 5.68 13.49 1.95
N GLU A 201 5.94 14.75 1.58
CA GLU A 201 5.18 15.91 2.07
C GLU A 201 3.64 15.73 2.03
N PRO A 202 3.02 15.32 0.90
CA PRO A 202 1.57 15.10 0.86
C PRO A 202 1.12 13.97 1.78
N VAL A 203 1.95 12.96 2.03
CA VAL A 203 1.65 11.85 2.96
C VAL A 203 1.76 12.31 4.41
N VAL A 204 2.76 13.12 4.75
CA VAL A 204 2.89 13.71 6.09
C VAL A 204 1.68 14.59 6.40
N LYS A 205 1.25 15.41 5.44
CA LYS A 205 0.18 16.40 5.62
C LYS A 205 -1.22 15.79 5.56
N HIS A 206 -1.47 14.90 4.60
CA HIS A 206 -2.82 14.40 4.29
C HIS A 206 -2.98 12.89 4.51
N GLY A 207 -1.87 12.15 4.61
CA GLY A 207 -1.86 10.70 4.75
C GLY A 207 -2.41 10.20 6.08
N ASN A 208 -2.39 10.96 7.19
CA ASN A 208 -3.00 10.53 8.46
C ASN A 208 -2.55 9.13 8.97
N PHE A 209 -1.25 8.83 8.82
CA PHE A 209 -0.67 7.55 9.22
C PHE A 209 0.06 7.63 10.57
N GLU A 210 0.14 6.49 11.26
CA GLU A 210 1.02 6.26 12.41
C GLU A 210 1.73 4.91 12.27
N THR A 211 2.97 4.84 12.74
CA THR A 211 3.74 3.60 12.82
C THR A 211 3.88 3.18 14.27
N VAL A 212 3.64 1.90 14.55
CA VAL A 212 3.83 1.29 15.86
C VAL A 212 4.79 0.12 15.69
N ILE A 213 5.95 0.20 16.33
CA ILE A 213 6.92 -0.91 16.36
C ILE A 213 6.44 -1.90 17.42
N VAL A 214 6.15 -3.12 16.99
CA VAL A 214 5.75 -4.20 17.89
C VAL A 214 6.80 -5.31 17.81
N PRO A 215 7.41 -5.70 18.94
CA PRO A 215 8.25 -6.90 18.99
C PRO A 215 7.45 -8.10 18.48
N ASP A 216 7.98 -8.90 17.55
CA ASP A 216 7.30 -10.10 17.00
C ASP A 216 7.28 -11.28 18.01
N ASP A 217 7.16 -10.99 19.31
CA ASP A 217 7.26 -11.96 20.39
C ASP A 217 5.95 -12.70 20.66
N LYS A 218 4.89 -12.40 19.89
CA LYS A 218 3.61 -13.07 20.01
C LYS A 218 3.02 -13.28 18.63
N ARG A 219 3.00 -14.56 18.20
CA ARG A 219 1.81 -15.06 17.53
C ARG A 219 0.62 -14.57 18.35
N VAL A 220 -0.25 -13.78 17.73
CA VAL A 220 -1.66 -13.76 18.10
C VAL A 220 -2.06 -15.24 18.04
N THR A 221 -2.01 -15.90 19.20
CA THR A 221 -2.47 -17.27 19.33
C THR A 221 -3.95 -17.20 19.03
N SER A 222 -4.32 -17.80 17.91
CA SER A 222 -5.62 -18.44 17.75
C SER A 222 -6.10 -18.95 19.10
N VAL A 223 -7.31 -18.55 19.46
CA VAL A 223 -8.04 -19.00 20.62
C VAL A 223 -8.11 -20.54 20.64
N GLY A 224 -7.86 -21.14 21.82
CA GLY A 224 -8.03 -22.56 22.14
C GLY A 224 -6.78 -23.41 21.87
N SER A 225 -6.28 -24.27 22.74
CA SER A 225 -6.79 -24.89 23.97
C SER A 225 -5.59 -25.36 24.82
N GLY A 226 -5.86 -25.73 26.07
CA GLY A 226 -4.89 -25.83 27.17
C GLY A 226 -3.65 -26.71 26.96
N GLY A 227 -2.59 -26.35 27.69
CA GLY A 227 -1.37 -27.15 27.78
C GLY A 227 -0.25 -26.42 28.51
N TRP A 228 -0.15 -26.66 29.83
CA TRP A 228 1.02 -26.55 30.71
C TRP A 228 2.15 -25.59 30.32
N LYS A 229 2.27 -24.47 31.06
CA LYS A 229 3.49 -23.64 31.08
C LYS A 229 4.37 -24.04 32.27
N THR A 230 5.45 -24.75 31.99
CA THR A 230 6.58 -24.89 32.91
C THR A 230 7.45 -23.63 32.86
N THR A 231 7.61 -23.00 34.01
CA THR A 231 8.27 -21.70 34.21
C THR A 231 9.76 -21.84 34.52
N ARG A 232 10.51 -22.63 33.74
CA ARG A 232 11.97 -22.75 33.84
C ARG A 232 12.51 -23.14 32.47
N ASP A 233 12.96 -22.12 31.72
CA ASP A 233 13.93 -22.17 30.60
C ASP A 233 13.82 -20.83 29.85
N LYS A 234 14.16 -19.75 30.55
CA LYS A 234 14.31 -18.39 29.99
C LYS A 234 15.76 -18.04 29.70
N GLU A 235 16.63 -19.04 29.59
CA GLU A 235 18.00 -18.87 29.11
C GLU A 235 18.10 -19.28 27.64
N ILE A 236 18.22 -18.26 26.79
CA ILE A 236 18.97 -18.27 25.52
C ILE A 236 18.55 -19.38 24.54
N LEU A 237 17.29 -19.34 24.14
CA LEU A 237 16.90 -19.76 22.79
C LEU A 237 16.40 -18.49 22.10
N ILE A 238 17.34 -17.66 21.64
CA ILE A 238 17.07 -16.72 20.55
C ILE A 238 16.79 -17.60 19.33
N THR A 239 15.56 -18.12 19.26
CA THR A 239 15.08 -18.80 18.07
C THR A 239 15.17 -17.80 16.93
N LYS A 240 15.37 -18.25 15.70
CA LYS A 240 15.42 -17.39 14.50
C LYS A 240 14.22 -16.42 14.36
N GLN A 241 13.19 -16.55 15.19
CA GLN A 241 12.01 -15.69 15.28
C GLN A 241 12.26 -14.38 16.06
N ASP A 242 13.22 -14.34 16.99
CA ASP A 242 13.60 -13.14 17.78
C ASP A 242 14.35 -12.08 16.95
N ARG A 243 14.54 -12.33 15.65
CA ARG A 243 15.21 -11.41 14.71
C ARG A 243 14.23 -10.59 13.89
N TRP A 244 12.93 -10.69 14.13
CA TRP A 244 11.93 -9.98 13.36
C TRP A 244 11.22 -8.95 14.23
N ASP A 245 11.21 -7.71 13.76
CA ASP A 245 10.28 -6.69 14.25
C ASP A 245 9.11 -6.57 13.30
N ALA A 246 7.94 -6.26 13.86
CA ALA A 246 6.76 -5.92 13.09
C ALA A 246 6.54 -4.40 13.16
N VAL A 247 6.73 -3.72 12.03
CA VAL A 247 6.29 -2.33 11.88
C VAL A 247 4.81 -2.36 11.48
N LEU A 248 3.95 -1.92 12.40
CA LEU A 248 2.52 -1.78 12.15
C LEU A 248 2.22 -0.37 11.66
N LEU A 249 1.71 -0.25 10.43
CA LEU A 249 1.15 0.97 9.90
C LEU A 249 -0.36 1.00 10.18
N LYS A 250 -0.84 2.06 10.82
CA LYS A 250 -2.25 2.30 11.13
C LYS A 250 -2.67 3.70 10.68
N CYS A 251 -3.97 3.88 10.44
CA CYS A 251 -4.55 5.21 10.27
C CYS A 251 -4.89 5.78 11.64
N LYS A 252 -4.59 7.06 11.89
CA LYS A 252 -5.00 7.71 13.14
C LYS A 252 -6.52 7.90 13.15
N PRO A 253 -7.16 7.89 14.34
CA PRO A 253 -8.58 8.20 14.46
C PRO A 253 -8.87 9.61 13.94
N GLU A 254 -9.99 9.75 13.24
CA GLU A 254 -10.44 11.03 12.70
C GLU A 254 -11.53 11.66 13.55
N PRO A 255 -11.55 13.00 13.66
CA PRO A 255 -12.59 13.70 14.42
C PRO A 255 -13.97 13.56 13.75
N GLU A 256 -14.00 13.47 12.43
CA GLU A 256 -15.22 13.27 11.65
C GLU A 256 -15.31 11.80 11.19
N PRO A 257 -16.48 11.16 11.29
CA PRO A 257 -16.66 9.80 10.80
C PRO A 257 -16.62 9.78 9.27
N PRO A 258 -16.06 8.71 8.66
CA PRO A 258 -16.01 8.58 7.21
C PRO A 258 -17.40 8.43 6.60
N ILE A 259 -17.51 8.80 5.31
CA ILE A 259 -18.75 8.66 4.52
C ILE A 259 -19.25 7.22 4.43
N ALA A 260 -18.36 6.25 4.21
CA ALA A 260 -18.75 4.86 4.02
C ALA A 260 -18.67 4.10 5.36
N PRO A 261 -19.82 3.67 5.94
CA PRO A 261 -19.77 2.85 7.15
C PRO A 261 -19.14 1.49 6.81
N PRO A 262 -18.35 0.90 7.73
CA PRO A 262 -17.69 -0.38 7.50
C PRO A 262 -18.69 -1.51 7.20
N THR A 263 -19.88 -1.44 7.79
CA THR A 263 -20.76 -2.59 8.03
C THR A 263 -21.56 -3.15 6.85
N LYS A 264 -21.38 -2.69 5.60
CA LYS A 264 -22.06 -3.31 4.43
C LYS A 264 -21.22 -3.55 3.18
N LEU A 265 -20.01 -2.99 3.09
CA LEU A 265 -19.08 -3.27 1.99
C LEU A 265 -17.96 -4.23 2.39
N TYR A 266 -17.59 -4.23 3.68
CA TYR A 266 -16.48 -5.02 4.21
C TYR A 266 -16.84 -5.46 5.63
N SER A 267 -17.11 -6.74 5.86
CA SER A 267 -17.19 -7.25 7.24
C SER A 267 -15.85 -6.96 7.92
N PRO A 268 -15.80 -6.13 8.96
CA PRO A 268 -14.54 -5.81 9.59
C PRO A 268 -14.14 -6.99 10.48
N ASP A 269 -13.28 -7.86 9.99
CA ASP A 269 -12.40 -8.55 10.94
C ASP A 269 -11.39 -7.49 11.42
N GLU A 270 -11.28 -7.30 12.73
CA GLU A 270 -10.40 -6.30 13.38
C GLU A 270 -8.93 -6.40 12.92
N GLU A 271 -8.56 -7.53 12.31
CA GLU A 271 -7.24 -7.85 11.80
C GLU A 271 -6.83 -7.02 10.56
N TYR A 272 -7.78 -6.48 9.79
CA TYR A 272 -7.46 -5.86 8.48
C TYR A 272 -7.31 -4.32 8.47
N GLY A 273 -7.42 -3.67 9.63
CA GLY A 273 -7.24 -2.21 9.78
C GLY A 273 -5.79 -1.74 9.87
N HIS A 274 -4.82 -2.66 9.82
CA HIS A 274 -3.41 -2.37 9.96
C HIS A 274 -2.58 -3.10 8.90
N PHE A 275 -1.48 -2.49 8.47
CA PHE A 275 -0.47 -3.16 7.67
C PHE A 275 0.70 -3.58 8.55
N ARG A 276 1.13 -4.82 8.44
CA ARG A 276 2.26 -5.39 9.19
C ARG A 276 3.43 -5.67 8.26
N LEU A 277 4.49 -4.88 8.35
CA LEU A 277 5.77 -5.15 7.69
C LEU A 277 6.69 -5.91 8.66
N ARG A 278 7.23 -7.04 8.22
CA ARG A 278 8.26 -7.76 8.98
C ARG A 278 9.64 -7.29 8.55
N VAL A 279 10.41 -6.76 9.50
CA VAL A 279 11.76 -6.25 9.27
C VAL A 279 12.74 -7.17 9.98
N LEU A 280 13.79 -7.59 9.27
CA LEU A 280 14.87 -8.36 9.87
C LEU A 280 15.76 -7.41 10.66
N ARG A 281 15.86 -7.59 11.98
CA ARG A 281 16.81 -6.85 12.79
C ARG A 281 18.23 -7.12 12.30
N PRO A 282 19.08 -6.09 12.18
CA PRO A 282 20.51 -6.33 12.09
C PRO A 282 20.93 -7.17 13.31
N PRO A 283 21.87 -8.12 13.16
CA PRO A 283 22.35 -8.88 14.30
C PRO A 283 22.81 -7.88 15.37
N PRO A 284 22.42 -8.08 16.65
CA PRO A 284 22.86 -7.18 17.72
C PRO A 284 24.38 -7.07 17.67
N PRO A 285 24.95 -5.88 17.93
CA PRO A 285 26.40 -5.75 17.98
C PRO A 285 26.91 -6.77 18.99
N MET A 286 27.76 -7.69 18.53
CA MET A 286 28.28 -8.76 19.37
C MET A 286 28.78 -8.17 20.68
N SER A 287 28.33 -8.76 21.78
CA SER A 287 28.80 -8.37 23.09
C SER A 287 30.32 -8.52 23.15
N TRP A 288 30.99 -7.78 24.02
CA TRP A 288 32.44 -7.89 24.17
C TRP A 288 32.89 -9.34 24.44
N ALA A 289 32.10 -10.09 25.23
CA ALA A 289 32.37 -11.50 25.52
C ALA A 289 32.26 -12.39 24.28
N GLU A 290 31.26 -12.16 23.41
CA GLU A 290 31.10 -12.90 22.16
C GLU A 290 32.21 -12.58 21.16
N LYS A 291 32.59 -11.29 21.03
CA LYS A 291 33.74 -10.87 20.22
C LYS A 291 35.02 -11.54 20.69
N MET A 292 35.26 -11.54 22.00
CA MET A 292 36.43 -12.21 22.59
C MET A 292 36.40 -13.72 22.34
N ARG A 293 35.24 -14.36 22.49
CA ARG A 293 35.08 -15.79 22.20
C ARG A 293 35.37 -16.10 20.74
N GLU A 294 34.86 -15.30 19.81
CA GLU A 294 35.09 -15.50 18.37
C GLU A 294 36.56 -15.29 17.99
N VAL A 295 37.21 -14.24 18.53
CA VAL A 295 38.64 -14.00 18.34
C VAL A 295 39.47 -15.14 18.93
N LEU A 296 39.15 -15.61 20.14
CA LEU A 296 39.81 -16.76 20.74
C LEU A 296 39.61 -18.03 19.93
N LEU A 297 38.42 -18.23 19.37
CA LEU A 297 38.14 -19.38 18.49
C LEU A 297 38.96 -19.30 17.21
N GLN A 298 39.06 -18.12 16.59
CA GLN A 298 39.89 -17.90 15.40
C GLN A 298 41.38 -18.12 15.71
N VAL A 299 41.89 -17.55 16.79
CA VAL A 299 43.27 -17.76 17.25
C VAL A 299 43.52 -19.24 17.55
N TRP A 300 42.57 -19.93 18.18
CA TRP A 300 42.68 -21.36 18.45
C TRP A 300 42.67 -22.19 17.17
N VAL A 301 41.83 -21.87 16.19
CA VAL A 301 41.81 -22.53 14.88
C VAL A 301 43.14 -22.30 14.16
N TYR A 302 43.66 -21.06 14.13
CA TYR A 302 44.95 -20.78 13.52
C TYR A 302 46.10 -21.50 14.23
N TRP A 303 46.10 -21.50 15.56
CA TRP A 303 47.07 -22.22 16.36
C TRP A 303 46.99 -23.73 16.14
N PHE A 304 45.79 -24.29 16.12
CA PHE A 304 45.54 -25.70 15.86
C PHE A 304 45.93 -26.08 14.43
N SER A 305 45.62 -25.25 13.43
CA SER A 305 46.08 -25.46 12.04
C SER A 305 47.60 -25.41 11.95
N PHE A 306 48.27 -24.49 12.65
CA PHE A 306 49.73 -24.39 12.67
C PHE A 306 50.36 -25.58 13.40
N TRP A 307 49.78 -25.99 14.53
CA TRP A 307 50.19 -27.17 15.29
C TRP A 307 50.01 -28.45 14.47
N ALA A 308 48.87 -28.59 13.79
CA ALA A 308 48.60 -29.70 12.88
C ALA A 308 49.60 -29.68 11.70
N LEU A 309 49.90 -28.54 11.10
CA LEU A 309 50.94 -28.41 10.06
C LEU A 309 52.33 -28.81 10.56
N PHE A 310 52.67 -28.47 11.81
CA PHE A 310 53.97 -28.77 12.41
C PHE A 310 54.12 -30.25 12.81
N TRP A 311 53.03 -30.91 13.21
CA TRP A 311 53.02 -32.31 13.67
C TRP A 311 52.54 -33.32 12.63
N MET A 312 51.81 -32.90 11.60
CA MET A 312 51.44 -33.71 10.42
C MET A 312 52.53 -33.65 9.32
N VAL A 313 53.80 -33.54 9.72
CA VAL A 313 54.95 -33.82 8.85
C VAL A 313 55.11 -35.33 8.76
N ASP A 314 54.11 -35.99 8.21
CA ASP A 314 54.18 -37.37 7.76
C ASP A 314 54.05 -37.37 6.22
N GLU A 315 54.84 -38.22 5.56
CA GLU A 315 54.95 -38.30 4.09
C GLU A 315 53.57 -38.46 3.41
N GLU A 316 52.60 -39.04 4.10
CA GLU A 316 51.23 -39.25 3.63
C GLU A 316 50.45 -37.95 3.41
N VAL A 317 50.72 -36.89 4.19
CA VAL A 317 49.99 -35.62 4.10
C VAL A 317 50.57 -34.74 3.00
N ILE A 318 51.90 -34.77 2.80
CA ILE A 318 52.55 -34.18 1.63
C ILE A 318 52.04 -34.86 0.35
N ALA A 319 51.90 -36.19 0.37
CA ALA A 319 51.31 -36.93 -0.75
C ALA A 319 49.84 -36.57 -0.96
N PHE A 320 49.04 -36.44 0.10
CA PHE A 320 47.62 -36.07 0.01
C PHE A 320 47.39 -34.65 -0.51
N ILE A 321 48.14 -33.66 0.01
CA ILE A 321 48.11 -32.28 -0.49
C ILE A 321 48.63 -32.22 -1.93
N GLY A 322 49.67 -32.98 -2.26
CA GLY A 322 50.17 -33.15 -3.63
C GLY A 322 49.11 -33.71 -4.58
N LEU A 323 48.32 -34.69 -4.14
CA LEU A 323 47.20 -35.27 -4.89
C LEU A 323 46.06 -34.27 -5.11
N ILE A 324 45.70 -33.49 -4.08
CA ILE A 324 44.71 -32.42 -4.19
C ILE A 324 45.18 -31.36 -5.18
N TYR A 325 46.44 -30.93 -5.08
CA TYR A 325 47.01 -29.92 -5.96
C TYR A 325 47.12 -30.41 -7.42
N ALA A 326 47.54 -31.65 -7.64
CA ALA A 326 47.58 -32.28 -8.96
C ALA A 326 46.18 -32.37 -9.58
N ARG A 327 45.17 -32.74 -8.78
CA ARG A 327 43.77 -32.81 -9.23
C ARG A 327 43.17 -31.44 -9.54
N TYR A 328 43.50 -30.43 -8.73
CA TYR A 328 43.12 -29.05 -8.99
C TYR A 328 43.73 -28.53 -10.29
N LYS A 329 45.01 -28.82 -10.56
CA LYS A 329 45.66 -28.46 -11.83
C LYS A 329 45.06 -29.18 -13.04
N GLN A 330 44.74 -30.46 -12.93
CA GLN A 330 44.04 -31.18 -14.00
C GLN A 330 42.67 -30.57 -14.29
N LEU A 331 41.91 -30.20 -13.26
CA LEU A 331 40.62 -29.52 -13.40
C LEU A 331 40.75 -28.15 -14.06
N ALA A 332 41.75 -27.35 -13.66
CA ALA A 332 42.00 -26.04 -14.26
C ALA A 332 42.40 -26.15 -15.74
N PHE A 333 43.26 -27.13 -16.09
CA PHE A 333 43.64 -27.39 -17.48
C PHE A 333 42.44 -27.82 -18.32
N LEU A 334 41.61 -28.74 -17.83
CA LEU A 334 40.39 -29.17 -18.51
C LEU A 334 39.38 -28.04 -18.68
N GLN A 335 39.29 -27.11 -17.73
CA GLN A 335 38.44 -25.93 -17.82
C GLN A 335 38.96 -24.91 -18.85
N GLU A 336 40.27 -24.73 -18.96
CA GLU A 336 40.88 -23.88 -20.00
C GLU A 336 40.72 -24.49 -21.39
N GLU A 337 40.84 -25.82 -21.51
CA GLU A 337 40.66 -26.55 -22.77
C GLU A 337 39.19 -26.58 -23.22
N ALA A 338 38.26 -26.69 -22.26
CA ALA A 338 36.82 -26.52 -22.50
C ALA A 338 36.47 -25.10 -22.99
N LYS A 339 37.12 -24.07 -22.42
CA LYS A 339 36.94 -22.67 -22.85
C LYS A 339 37.50 -22.41 -24.25
N ARG A 340 38.62 -23.03 -24.62
CA ARG A 340 39.22 -22.88 -25.96
C ARG A 340 38.47 -23.63 -27.07
N SER A 341 37.85 -24.77 -26.76
CA SER A 341 37.22 -25.64 -27.76
C SER A 341 35.70 -25.46 -27.93
N HIS A 342 35.06 -24.59 -27.13
CA HIS A 342 33.59 -24.42 -27.07
C HIS A 342 32.79 -25.74 -26.93
N SER A 343 33.44 -26.81 -26.46
CA SER A 343 32.84 -28.13 -26.33
C SER A 343 32.46 -28.41 -24.87
N LYS A 344 31.31 -29.08 -24.67
CA LYS A 344 30.83 -29.47 -23.33
C LYS A 344 31.65 -30.67 -22.85
N VAL A 345 32.51 -30.48 -21.85
CA VAL A 345 33.25 -31.57 -21.20
C VAL A 345 32.34 -32.25 -20.19
N TYR A 346 32.01 -33.53 -20.42
CA TYR A 346 31.24 -34.35 -19.49
C TYR A 346 32.20 -35.08 -18.54
N MET A 347 32.11 -34.78 -17.24
CA MET A 347 32.80 -35.56 -16.21
C MET A 347 31.95 -36.77 -15.83
N ALA A 348 32.44 -37.97 -16.13
CA ALA A 348 31.87 -39.19 -15.60
C ALA A 348 32.25 -39.31 -14.11
N THR A 349 31.25 -39.18 -13.22
CA THR A 349 31.41 -39.50 -11.80
C THR A 349 31.00 -40.96 -11.59
N SER A 350 31.91 -41.85 -11.19
CA SER A 350 31.49 -43.16 -10.69
C SER A 350 30.88 -42.96 -9.30
N LYS A 351 29.61 -43.34 -9.13
CA LYS A 351 29.06 -43.60 -7.80
C LYS A 351 29.67 -44.91 -7.32
N LEU A 352 30.46 -44.83 -6.25
CA LEU A 352 30.84 -46.01 -5.47
C LEU A 352 29.58 -46.54 -4.78
N SER A 353 29.12 -47.73 -5.19
CA SER A 353 28.17 -48.58 -4.47
C SER A 353 28.87 -49.40 -3.40
#